data_AF-A0AAU7RGQ7-F1
#
_entry.id   AF-A0AAU7RGQ7-F1
#
_cell.length_a   1.000
_cell.length_b   1.000
_cell.length_c   1.000
_cell.angle_alpha   90.00
_cell.angle_beta   90.00
_cell.angle_gamma   90.00
#
_symmetry.space_group_name_H-M   'P 1'
#
loop_
_entity.id
_entity.type
_entity.pdbx_description
1 polymer ?
#
loop_
_entity_poly.entity_id
_entity_poly.type
_entity_poly.pdbx_seq_one_letter_code
_entity_poly.pdbx_strand_id
1 'polypeptide(L)'
;MKSFTKHRRAFGVAATTVAIAIGGVVGFAITTANAGAPTVLIEKGDKVDFPKNARGETFGSAMDARTPADEPDLISAIGDDGKIGYLKKADLDQGTPNSPEEAIQMQNARKDGSGRVLKLYAEDGTTVIGQRTVGKAAP
;
A
#
# COMPACT_ATOMS: atom_id res chain seq x y z
N MET A 1 -69.45 15.56 28.68
CA MET A 1 -69.17 17.02 28.65
C MET A 1 -67.66 17.19 28.65
N LYS A 2 -66.97 17.86 27.73
CA LYS A 2 -67.30 18.62 26.52
C LYS A 2 -66.18 18.31 25.51
N SER A 3 -66.60 18.08 24.27
CA SER A 3 -65.76 18.10 23.07
C SER A 3 -65.28 19.53 22.79
N PHE A 4 -64.02 19.68 22.35
CA PHE A 4 -63.60 20.82 21.52
C PHE A 4 -62.54 20.37 20.50
N THR A 5 -63.02 20.16 19.28
CA THR A 5 -62.23 20.08 18.04
C THR A 5 -61.99 21.50 17.52
N LYS A 6 -60.77 21.87 17.08
CA LYS A 6 -60.39 22.09 15.66
C LYS A 6 -58.98 22.72 15.50
N HIS A 7 -58.39 22.30 14.39
CA HIS A 7 -57.02 22.41 13.85
C HIS A 7 -56.44 23.80 13.64
N ARG A 8 -55.11 23.88 13.47
CA ARG A 8 -54.38 24.62 12.41
C ARG A 8 -52.96 24.04 12.21
N ARG A 9 -52.47 24.10 10.97
CA ARG A 9 -51.35 23.32 10.40
C ARG A 9 -49.97 24.00 10.52
N ALA A 10 -48.94 23.17 10.72
CA ALA A 10 -47.65 23.05 10.02
C ALA A 10 -46.40 23.91 10.33
N PHE A 11 -45.25 23.21 10.15
CA PHE A 11 -43.86 23.59 9.84
C PHE A 11 -42.95 24.25 10.89
N GLY A 12 -41.75 23.64 11.09
CA GLY A 12 -40.52 24.37 11.45
C GLY A 12 -39.59 23.65 12.44
N VAL A 13 -38.46 23.14 11.94
CA VAL A 13 -37.30 22.60 12.71
C VAL A 13 -36.49 23.75 13.31
N ALA A 14 -35.86 23.57 14.48
CA ALA A 14 -34.58 24.26 14.78
C ALA A 14 -33.77 23.51 15.86
N ALA A 15 -32.58 23.06 15.45
CA ALA A 15 -31.53 22.51 16.28
C ALA A 15 -30.85 23.60 17.13
N THR A 16 -30.42 23.26 18.34
CA THR A 16 -29.50 24.10 19.12
C THR A 16 -28.10 23.49 19.03
N THR A 17 -27.22 24.18 18.33
CA THR A 17 -25.79 23.87 18.21
C THR A 17 -25.02 24.37 19.43
N VAL A 18 -23.97 23.64 19.82
CA VAL A 18 -22.83 24.21 20.55
C VAL A 18 -21.61 24.08 19.66
N ALA A 19 -20.97 25.24 19.46
CA ALA A 19 -19.75 25.50 18.70
C ALA A 19 -18.53 24.84 19.39
N ILE A 20 -17.29 24.78 18.87
CA ILE A 20 -16.44 25.83 18.29
C ILE A 20 -15.31 25.12 17.52
N ALA A 21 -14.96 25.68 16.36
CA ALA A 21 -13.87 25.27 15.49
C ALA A 21 -12.52 25.82 15.95
N ILE A 22 -11.41 25.07 15.75
CA ILE A 22 -10.09 25.64 15.45
C ILE A 22 -9.28 24.66 14.57
N GLY A 23 -8.78 25.16 13.43
CA GLY A 23 -7.62 24.58 12.71
C GLY A 23 -7.93 24.07 11.31
N GLY A 24 -7.94 24.96 10.31
CA GLY A 24 -8.45 24.69 8.97
C GLY A 24 -7.56 23.91 8.00
N VAL A 25 -8.19 23.42 6.95
CA VAL A 25 -7.59 23.15 5.63
C VAL A 25 -8.56 23.69 4.58
N VAL A 26 -8.07 24.59 3.73
CA VAL A 26 -8.81 25.15 2.60
C VAL A 26 -8.96 24.05 1.55
N GLY A 27 -10.12 23.40 1.51
CA GLY A 27 -10.52 22.47 0.46
C GLY A 27 -11.57 23.12 -0.44
N PHE A 28 -11.26 23.25 -1.73
CA PHE A 28 -12.13 23.80 -2.76
C PHE A 28 -13.49 23.08 -2.78
N ALA A 29 -14.59 23.83 -2.61
CA ALA A 29 -15.94 23.27 -2.56
C ALA A 29 -16.53 23.11 -3.97
N ILE A 30 -16.79 21.88 -4.40
CA ILE A 30 -17.67 21.61 -5.55
C ILE A 30 -19.10 21.54 -5.03
N THR A 31 -19.87 22.58 -5.29
CA THR A 31 -21.30 22.65 -4.97
C THR A 31 -22.08 21.97 -6.09
N THR A 32 -22.76 20.88 -5.78
CA THR A 32 -24.04 20.54 -6.42
C THR A 32 -24.86 19.71 -5.45
N ALA A 33 -25.96 20.31 -5.02
CA ALA A 33 -26.87 19.76 -4.02
C ALA A 33 -27.63 18.55 -4.58
N ASN A 34 -27.47 17.40 -3.95
CA ASN A 34 -28.59 16.49 -3.73
C ASN A 34 -28.37 15.78 -2.38
N ALA A 35 -29.02 16.30 -1.35
CA ALA A 35 -28.98 15.77 0.01
C ALA A 35 -29.64 14.38 0.02
N GLY A 36 -28.83 13.33 0.21
CA GLY A 36 -29.37 11.99 0.44
C GLY A 36 -28.48 10.82 0.01
N ALA A 37 -27.44 11.03 -0.79
CA ALA A 37 -26.45 9.98 -1.00
C ALA A 37 -25.46 10.03 0.19
N PRO A 38 -25.28 8.96 0.97
CA PRO A 38 -24.14 8.88 1.86
C PRO A 38 -22.89 9.04 1.00
N THR A 39 -22.12 10.09 1.22
CA THR A 39 -20.77 10.17 0.70
C THR A 39 -20.01 9.02 1.34
N VAL A 40 -19.85 7.92 0.59
CA VAL A 40 -18.92 6.86 0.97
C VAL A 40 -17.54 7.47 0.84
N LEU A 41 -17.01 7.96 1.96
CA LEU A 41 -15.58 8.15 2.09
C LEU A 41 -15.00 6.74 1.96
N ILE A 42 -14.46 6.42 0.78
CA ILE A 42 -13.58 5.28 0.66
C ILE A 42 -12.34 5.68 1.44
N GLU A 43 -12.33 5.40 2.74
CA GLU A 43 -11.05 5.36 3.46
C GLU A 43 -10.20 4.37 2.69
N LYS A 44 -9.09 4.89 2.15
CA LYS A 44 -8.06 4.10 1.49
C LYS A 44 -7.70 2.97 2.46
N GLY A 45 -8.27 1.79 2.22
CA GLY A 45 -8.37 0.73 3.21
C GLY A 45 -7.03 0.47 3.89
N ASP A 46 -7.09 0.16 5.19
CA ASP A 46 -5.95 0.03 6.09
C ASP A 46 -4.79 -0.71 5.45
N LYS A 47 -3.60 -0.08 5.43
CA LYS A 47 -2.37 -0.71 4.95
C LYS A 47 -2.16 -2.04 5.67
N VAL A 48 -1.55 -2.99 4.99
CA VAL A 48 -1.17 -4.26 5.62
C VAL A 48 -0.01 -3.96 6.57
N ASP A 49 -0.23 -4.14 7.86
CA ASP A 49 0.78 -3.90 8.89
C ASP A 49 1.73 -5.10 8.96
N PHE A 50 2.87 -4.96 8.31
CA PHE A 50 3.97 -5.92 8.41
C PHE A 50 4.73 -5.78 9.73
N PRO A 51 5.17 -6.89 10.33
CA PRO A 51 6.08 -6.83 11.48
C PRO A 51 7.38 -6.12 11.10
N LYS A 52 8.02 -5.50 12.10
CA LYS A 52 9.27 -4.77 11.93
C LYS A 52 10.38 -5.40 12.74
N ASN A 53 11.57 -5.47 12.16
CA ASN A 53 12.76 -5.92 12.87
C ASN A 53 13.33 -4.80 13.77
N ALA A 54 14.42 -5.09 14.49
CA ALA A 54 15.08 -4.14 15.39
C ALA A 54 15.59 -2.85 14.70
N ARG A 55 15.71 -2.86 13.37
CA ARG A 55 16.13 -1.70 12.55
C ARG A 55 14.94 -0.94 11.96
N GLY A 56 13.72 -1.36 12.27
CA GLY A 56 12.48 -0.75 11.78
C GLY A 56 12.09 -1.16 10.36
N GLU A 57 12.82 -2.08 9.73
CA GLU A 57 12.49 -2.61 8.40
C GLU A 57 11.31 -3.57 8.52
N THR A 58 10.36 -3.44 7.59
CA THR A 58 9.21 -4.33 7.49
C THR A 58 9.60 -5.65 6.81
N PHE A 59 9.06 -6.77 7.29
CA PHE A 59 9.33 -8.08 6.69
C PHE A 59 8.05 -8.91 6.51
N GLY A 60 7.96 -9.68 5.43
CA GLY A 60 6.79 -10.50 5.14
C GLY A 60 6.71 -10.97 3.70
N SER A 61 5.56 -11.53 3.31
CA SER A 61 5.31 -11.90 1.92
C SER A 61 4.85 -10.70 1.11
N ALA A 62 5.41 -10.51 -0.08
CA ALA A 62 4.87 -9.53 -1.03
C ALA A 62 3.42 -9.86 -1.45
N MET A 63 2.99 -11.12 -1.33
CA MET A 63 1.61 -11.53 -1.62
C MET A 63 0.58 -10.99 -0.62
N ASP A 64 1.02 -10.63 0.58
CA ASP A 64 0.15 -10.04 1.59
C ASP A 64 -0.06 -8.54 1.34
N ALA A 65 0.78 -7.91 0.50
CA ALA A 65 0.67 -6.50 0.17
C ALA A 65 -0.45 -6.25 -0.84
N ARG A 66 -1.16 -5.12 -0.69
CA ARG A 66 -2.24 -4.73 -1.61
C ARG A 66 -1.73 -4.07 -2.89
N THR A 67 -0.58 -3.41 -2.80
CA THR A 67 0.07 -2.74 -3.92
C THR A 67 1.58 -2.95 -3.84
N PRO A 68 2.32 -2.82 -4.96
CA PRO A 68 3.79 -2.88 -4.93
C PRO A 68 4.43 -1.83 -4.01
N ALA A 69 3.75 -0.70 -3.79
CA ALA A 69 4.20 0.34 -2.87
C ALA A 69 4.08 -0.09 -1.39
N ASP A 70 3.13 -0.96 -1.08
CA ASP A 70 2.89 -1.47 0.29
C ASP A 70 3.68 -2.74 0.60
N GLU A 71 4.48 -3.27 -0.34
CA GLU A 71 5.35 -4.43 -0.09
C GLU A 71 6.39 -4.14 0.99
N PRO A 72 6.73 -5.15 1.83
CA PRO A 72 7.70 -5.00 2.90
C PRO A 72 9.11 -4.74 2.36
N ASP A 73 9.98 -4.17 3.19
CA ASP A 73 11.39 -3.92 2.87
C ASP A 73 12.15 -5.24 2.67
N LEU A 74 11.78 -6.27 3.43
CA LEU A 74 12.29 -7.63 3.40
C LEU A 74 11.20 -8.60 2.92
N ILE A 75 11.35 -9.09 1.69
CA ILE A 75 10.36 -9.95 1.01
C ILE A 75 10.74 -11.41 1.19
N SER A 76 9.83 -12.19 1.76
CA SER A 76 9.99 -13.62 1.98
C SER A 76 10.28 -14.36 0.66
N ALA A 77 11.31 -15.20 0.69
CA ALA A 77 11.75 -15.99 -0.46
C ALA A 77 12.35 -17.33 -0.03
N ILE A 78 12.35 -18.27 -0.96
CA ILE A 78 13.04 -19.55 -0.83
C ILE A 78 14.36 -19.44 -1.58
N GLY A 79 15.47 -19.70 -0.90
CA GLY A 79 16.82 -19.75 -1.47
C GLY A 79 17.04 -20.93 -2.40
N ASP A 80 18.15 -20.91 -3.12
CA ASP A 80 18.51 -22.00 -4.04
C ASP A 80 18.82 -23.31 -3.31
N ASP A 81 19.13 -23.24 -2.01
CA ASP A 81 19.32 -24.36 -1.11
C ASP A 81 18.03 -24.79 -0.37
N GLY A 82 16.89 -24.21 -0.72
CA GLY A 82 15.58 -24.50 -0.12
C GLY A 82 15.33 -23.83 1.23
N LYS A 83 16.28 -23.04 1.76
CA LYS A 83 16.05 -22.29 3.01
C LYS A 83 15.08 -21.14 2.79
N ILE A 84 14.24 -20.89 3.79
CA ILE A 84 13.37 -19.72 3.81
C ILE A 84 14.13 -18.55 4.43
N GLY A 85 14.08 -17.39 3.78
CA GLY A 85 14.67 -16.15 4.24
C GLY A 85 14.01 -14.95 3.55
N TYR A 86 14.73 -13.84 3.49
CA TYR A 86 14.21 -12.59 2.95
C TYR A 86 15.17 -11.98 1.92
N LEU A 87 14.62 -11.44 0.84
CA LEU A 87 15.31 -10.61 -0.13
C LEU A 87 14.99 -9.15 0.17
N LYS A 88 15.96 -8.25 -0.02
CA LYS A 88 15.68 -6.82 0.07
C LYS A 88 14.89 -6.38 -1.15
N LYS A 89 13.80 -5.65 -0.95
CA LYS A 89 12.99 -5.06 -2.03
C LYS A 89 13.84 -4.24 -3.00
N ALA A 90 14.80 -3.48 -2.48
CA ALA A 90 15.74 -2.69 -3.27
C ALA A 90 16.65 -3.54 -4.19
N ASP A 91 16.93 -4.80 -3.85
CA ASP A 91 17.74 -5.70 -4.68
C ASP A 91 16.92 -6.31 -5.84
N LEU A 92 15.58 -6.32 -5.70
CA LEU A 92 14.66 -6.85 -6.71
C LEU A 92 14.39 -5.82 -7.81
N ASP A 93 14.24 -4.55 -7.44
CA ASP A 93 14.01 -3.46 -8.37
C ASP A 93 15.27 -3.16 -9.19
N GLN A 94 15.14 -3.25 -10.51
CA GLN A 94 16.24 -2.98 -11.45
C GLN A 94 16.20 -1.56 -12.01
N GLY A 95 15.23 -0.77 -11.56
CA GLY A 95 14.90 0.50 -12.18
C GLY A 95 14.27 0.32 -13.56
N THR A 96 13.65 1.40 -14.00
CA THR A 96 13.19 1.56 -15.38
C THR A 96 14.31 2.25 -16.15
N PRO A 97 14.73 1.74 -17.33
CA PRO A 97 15.70 2.44 -18.16
C PRO A 97 15.17 3.83 -18.55
N ASN A 98 16.03 4.84 -18.51
CA ASN A 98 15.68 6.23 -18.80
C ASN A 98 15.86 6.57 -20.29
N SER A 99 16.49 5.69 -21.07
CA SER A 99 16.63 5.83 -22.52
C SER A 99 16.52 4.50 -23.28
N PRO A 100 16.21 4.52 -24.58
CA PRO A 100 16.24 3.32 -25.42
C PRO A 100 17.60 2.61 -25.43
N GLU A 101 18.70 3.37 -25.42
CA GLU A 101 20.05 2.81 -25.38
C GLU A 101 20.32 2.07 -24.08
N GLU A 102 19.91 2.63 -22.94
CA GLU A 102 20.01 1.98 -21.63
C GLU A 102 19.18 0.68 -21.60
N ALA A 103 17.98 0.70 -22.18
CA ALA A 103 17.13 -0.48 -22.29
C ALA A 103 17.81 -1.61 -23.09
N ILE A 104 18.51 -1.28 -24.19
CA ILE A 104 19.28 -2.26 -24.97
C ILE A 104 20.44 -2.83 -24.14
N GLN A 105 21.15 -2.00 -23.36
CA GLN A 105 22.23 -2.49 -22.50
C GLN A 105 21.70 -3.43 -21.42
N MET A 106 20.58 -3.07 -20.77
CA MET A 106 19.92 -3.93 -19.77
C MET A 106 19.46 -5.27 -20.38
N GLN A 107 18.96 -5.25 -21.62
CA GLN A 107 18.59 -6.48 -22.32
C GLN A 107 19.81 -7.33 -22.68
N ASN A 108 20.87 -6.70 -23.20
CA ASN A 108 22.12 -7.37 -23.56
C ASN A 108 22.78 -8.04 -22.35
N ALA A 109 22.78 -7.38 -21.20
CA ALA A 109 23.33 -7.89 -19.95
C ALA A 109 22.60 -9.14 -19.42
N ARG A 110 21.39 -9.44 -19.94
CA ARG A 110 20.60 -10.63 -19.55
C ARG A 110 20.58 -11.73 -20.62
N LYS A 111 21.28 -11.54 -21.76
CA LYS A 111 21.21 -12.45 -22.92
C LYS A 111 21.74 -13.85 -22.65
N ASP A 112 22.65 -14.01 -21.71
CA ASP A 112 23.21 -15.31 -21.34
C ASP A 112 22.24 -16.19 -20.54
N GLY A 113 21.11 -15.62 -20.07
CA GLY A 113 20.11 -16.33 -19.29
C GLY A 113 20.64 -16.85 -17.95
N SER A 114 21.81 -16.39 -17.48
CA SER A 114 22.44 -16.89 -16.25
C SER A 114 21.61 -16.56 -14.99
N GLY A 115 20.76 -15.54 -15.09
CA GLY A 115 20.06 -14.97 -13.96
C GLY A 115 20.99 -14.14 -13.07
N ARG A 116 20.39 -13.51 -12.05
CA ARG A 116 21.08 -12.69 -11.05
C ARG A 116 21.05 -13.41 -9.72
N VAL A 117 22.18 -13.41 -9.02
CA VAL A 117 22.30 -13.99 -7.67
C VAL A 117 22.02 -12.90 -6.65
N LEU A 118 20.96 -13.07 -5.87
CA LEU A 118 20.55 -12.18 -4.80
C LEU A 118 20.89 -12.80 -3.44
N LYS A 119 21.32 -12.00 -2.47
CA LYS A 119 21.58 -12.46 -1.10
C LYS A 119 20.26 -12.76 -0.39
N LEU A 120 20.20 -13.89 0.30
CA LEU A 120 19.09 -14.24 1.17
C LEU A 120 19.47 -13.91 2.61
N TYR A 121 18.66 -13.09 3.27
CA TYR A 121 18.88 -12.60 4.63
C TYR A 121 17.96 -13.29 5.64
N ALA A 122 18.34 -13.28 6.91
CA ALA A 122 17.44 -13.54 8.02
C ALA A 122 16.46 -12.36 8.23
N GLU A 123 15.52 -12.48 9.17
CA GLU A 123 14.53 -11.40 9.47
C GLU A 123 15.20 -10.10 9.94
N ASP A 124 16.42 -10.20 10.48
CA ASP A 124 17.22 -9.05 10.91
C ASP A 124 17.66 -8.14 9.74
N GLY A 125 17.52 -8.62 8.49
CA GLY A 125 17.92 -7.98 7.23
C GLY A 125 19.43 -7.77 7.05
N THR A 126 20.26 -8.29 7.95
CA THR A 126 21.73 -8.14 7.92
C THR A 126 22.46 -9.47 7.79
N THR A 127 21.97 -10.51 8.46
CA THR A 127 22.60 -11.83 8.46
C THR A 127 22.29 -12.51 7.15
N VAL A 128 23.32 -12.78 6.35
CA VAL A 128 23.17 -13.54 5.10
C VAL A 128 23.13 -15.03 5.43
N ILE A 129 22.04 -15.69 5.06
CA ILE A 129 21.78 -17.12 5.33
C ILE A 129 21.80 -17.99 4.08
N GLY A 130 21.88 -17.37 2.89
CA GLY A 130 21.96 -18.05 1.61
C GLY A 130 21.90 -17.09 0.43
N GLN A 131 21.45 -17.60 -0.71
CA GLN A 131 21.27 -16.84 -1.93
C GLN A 131 20.10 -17.36 -2.75
N ARG A 132 19.61 -16.53 -3.67
CA ARG A 132 18.54 -16.85 -4.59
C ARG A 132 18.89 -16.38 -6.00
N THR A 133 18.90 -17.30 -6.96
CA THR A 133 19.09 -16.98 -8.38
C THR A 133 17.74 -16.65 -9.02
N VAL A 134 17.60 -15.43 -9.56
CA VAL A 134 16.38 -14.93 -10.21
C VAL A 134 16.61 -14.62 -11.69
N GLY A 135 15.61 -14.80 -12.54
CA GLY A 135 15.70 -14.49 -13.96
C GLY A 135 16.60 -15.43 -14.76
N LYS A 136 16.95 -16.61 -14.20
CA LYS A 136 17.59 -17.69 -14.94
C LYS A 136 16.60 -18.27 -15.93
N ALA A 137 16.99 -18.43 -17.19
CA ALA A 137 16.16 -19.10 -18.19
C ALA A 137 15.97 -20.58 -17.79
N ALA A 138 14.79 -21.12 -18.06
CA ALA A 138 14.58 -22.57 -17.96
C ALA A 138 15.56 -23.28 -18.93
N PRO A 139 16.12 -24.44 -18.53
CA PRO A 139 17.01 -25.21 -19.38
C PRO A 139 16.33 -25.69 -20.67
#